data_AF-A0A3S0D4X7-F1
#
_entry.id   AF-A0A3S0D4X7-F1
#
_cell.length_a   1.000
_cell.length_b   1.000
_cell.length_c   1.000
_cell.angle_alpha   90.00
_cell.angle_beta   90.00
_cell.angle_gamma   90.00
#
_symmetry.space_group_name_H-M   'P 1'
#
loop_
_entity.id
_entity.type
_entity.pdbx_description
1 polymer ?
#
loop_
_entity_poly.entity_id
_entity_poly.type
_entity_poly.pdbx_seq_one_letter_code
_entity_poly.pdbx_strand_id
1 'polypeptide(L)'
;MLRNESVNSSALKTLNEHEVSAAVEALLHVDSLLAPLHRKVVDYIARCEDSALLAKLAAHANHEVRSAVAMNHQLPEELVWKLAEDPVLSVRASLADNRHLPSFLLETLAEDEDERIAQRANRTLDKLSAAAAEAGTFSRKVFHWMHLALPVAKHG
;
A
#
# COMPACT_ATOMS: atom_id res chain seq x y z
N MET A 1 18.47 19.85 -32.58
CA MET A 1 19.01 18.48 -32.34
C MET A 1 18.83 18.16 -30.86
N LEU A 2 17.74 17.48 -30.51
CA LEU A 2 17.44 17.07 -29.14
C LEU A 2 18.31 15.85 -28.80
N ARG A 3 19.20 15.97 -27.82
CA ARG A 3 19.96 14.83 -27.29
C ARG A 3 19.02 14.01 -26.42
N ASN A 4 18.68 12.85 -26.95
CA ASN A 4 18.04 11.76 -26.25
C ASN A 4 19.06 11.15 -25.27
N GLU A 5 19.18 11.76 -24.10
CA GLU A 5 19.95 11.17 -23.00
C GLU A 5 19.08 10.10 -22.34
N SER A 6 19.33 8.87 -22.78
CA SER A 6 19.02 7.62 -22.10
C SER A 6 19.07 7.79 -20.58
N VAL A 7 17.89 7.88 -19.96
CA VAL A 7 17.72 7.83 -18.51
C VAL A 7 18.18 6.45 -18.05
N ASN A 8 19.42 6.42 -17.57
CA ASN A 8 20.12 5.20 -17.18
C ASN A 8 19.40 4.57 -15.96
N SER A 9 18.91 3.35 -16.15
CA SER A 9 18.11 2.55 -15.17
C SER A 9 18.81 2.34 -13.81
N SER A 10 20.13 2.57 -13.73
CA SER A 10 20.92 2.46 -12.51
C SER A 10 20.88 3.69 -11.58
N ALA A 11 20.58 4.88 -12.10
CA ALA A 11 20.60 6.14 -11.32
C ALA A 11 19.40 6.29 -10.36
N LEU A 12 18.42 5.38 -10.45
CA LEU A 12 17.17 5.45 -9.68
C LEU A 12 17.14 4.44 -8.53
N LYS A 13 18.27 3.80 -8.19
CA LYS A 13 18.34 2.76 -7.15
C LYS A 13 18.45 3.27 -5.73
N THR A 14 18.72 4.56 -5.53
CA THR A 14 18.72 5.20 -4.20
C THR A 14 18.41 6.67 -4.39
N LEU A 15 17.14 7.04 -4.46
CA LEU A 15 16.75 8.43 -4.25
C LEU A 15 17.08 8.75 -2.79
N ASN A 16 17.99 9.71 -2.55
CA ASN A 16 18.27 10.16 -1.19
C ASN A 16 17.10 11.02 -0.65
N GLU A 17 16.98 11.19 0.67
CA GLU A 17 15.88 11.95 1.31
C GLU A 17 15.69 13.36 0.72
N HIS A 18 16.79 14.01 0.31
CA HIS A 18 16.77 15.32 -0.34
C HIS A 18 16.18 15.27 -1.76
N GLU A 19 16.51 14.24 -2.53
CA GLU A 19 15.95 14.00 -3.87
C GLU A 19 14.48 13.60 -3.78
N VAL A 20 14.07 12.91 -2.71
CA VAL A 20 12.65 12.63 -2.45
C VAL A 20 11.91 13.91 -2.09
N SER A 21 12.46 14.76 -1.22
CA SER A 21 11.84 16.05 -0.86
C SER A 21 11.70 16.94 -2.09
N ALA A 22 12.76 17.07 -2.88
CA ALA A 22 12.74 17.83 -4.13
C ALA A 22 11.84 17.17 -5.20
N ALA A 23 11.79 15.84 -5.26
CA ALA A 23 10.89 15.12 -6.16
C ALA A 23 9.43 15.27 -5.74
N VAL A 24 9.10 15.24 -4.44
CA VAL A 24 7.74 15.48 -3.92
C VAL A 24 7.31 16.92 -4.19
N GLU A 25 8.21 17.90 -4.01
CA GLU A 25 7.98 19.29 -4.38
C GLU A 25 7.81 19.45 -5.91
N ALA A 26 8.56 18.69 -6.72
CA ALA A 26 8.49 18.71 -8.18
C ALA A 26 7.35 17.86 -8.79
N LEU A 27 6.83 16.86 -8.09
CA LEU A 27 5.89 15.87 -8.64
C LEU A 27 4.45 16.31 -8.73
N LEU A 28 4.15 17.55 -8.38
CA LEU A 28 2.76 18.01 -8.26
C LEU A 28 2.46 19.29 -9.05
N HIS A 29 3.38 19.74 -9.89
CA HIS A 29 3.05 20.65 -11.00
C HIS A 29 2.94 19.81 -12.28
N VAL A 30 1.70 19.47 -12.60
CA VAL A 30 1.15 18.81 -13.80
C VAL A 30 2.10 18.73 -15.00
N ASP A 31 2.47 17.52 -15.43
CA ASP A 31 2.22 17.06 -16.80
C ASP A 31 2.59 15.57 -16.98
N SER A 32 1.81 14.90 -17.84
CA SER A 32 1.89 13.49 -18.25
C SER A 32 3.28 12.98 -18.69
N LEU A 33 4.28 13.86 -18.82
CA LEU A 33 5.63 13.55 -19.29
C LEU A 33 6.53 12.92 -18.20
N LEU A 34 6.13 12.93 -16.92
CA LEU A 34 6.92 12.39 -15.79
C LEU A 34 6.32 11.13 -15.14
N ALA A 35 5.40 10.43 -15.80
CA ALA A 35 4.77 9.21 -15.29
C ALA A 35 5.75 8.15 -14.70
N PRO A 36 6.97 7.94 -15.24
CA PRO A 36 7.95 7.03 -14.64
C PRO A 36 8.46 7.48 -13.26
N LEU A 37 8.58 8.79 -13.02
CA LEU A 37 8.97 9.34 -11.72
C LEU A 37 7.79 9.29 -10.74
N HIS A 38 6.57 9.53 -11.22
CA HIS A 38 5.36 9.42 -10.40
C HIS A 38 5.23 8.03 -9.77
N ARG A 39 5.38 6.96 -10.55
CA ARG A 39 5.35 5.59 -10.03
C ARG A 39 6.42 5.35 -8.96
N LYS A 40 7.65 5.82 -9.18
CA LYS A 40 8.76 5.62 -8.22
C LYS A 40 8.52 6.32 -6.90
N VAL A 41 7.95 7.53 -6.93
CA VAL A 41 7.66 8.27 -5.70
C VAL A 41 6.47 7.68 -4.97
N VAL A 42 5.42 7.25 -5.65
CA VAL A 42 4.34 6.47 -5.01
C VAL A 42 4.90 5.20 -4.37
N ASP A 43 5.74 4.45 -5.07
CA ASP A 43 6.39 3.23 -4.56
C ASP A 43 7.33 3.51 -3.35
N TYR A 44 8.00 4.67 -3.34
CA TYR A 44 8.81 5.12 -2.22
C TYR A 44 7.94 5.47 -1.02
N ILE A 45 6.92 6.31 -1.20
CA ILE A 45 5.98 6.72 -0.14
C ILE A 45 5.30 5.49 0.46
N ALA A 46 4.90 4.51 -0.37
CA ALA A 46 4.24 3.29 0.09
C ALA A 46 5.11 2.44 1.04
N ARG A 47 6.44 2.60 0.99
CA ARG A 47 7.42 1.86 1.80
C ARG A 47 8.20 2.75 2.76
N CYS A 48 7.80 4.02 2.89
CA CYS A 48 8.47 4.97 3.76
C CYS A 48 8.22 4.61 5.23
N GLU A 49 9.28 4.57 6.03
CA GLU A 49 9.23 4.27 7.47
C GLU A 49 9.37 5.56 8.32
N ASP A 50 9.72 6.69 7.70
CA ASP A 50 9.85 7.97 8.39
C ASP A 50 8.47 8.57 8.71
N SER A 51 8.04 8.38 9.96
CA SER A 51 6.77 8.89 10.48
C SER A 51 6.65 10.41 10.38
N ALA A 52 7.75 11.17 10.55
CA ALA A 52 7.71 12.62 10.47
C ALA A 52 7.51 13.09 9.01
N LEU A 53 8.15 12.41 8.05
CA LEU A 53 7.89 12.64 6.64
C LEU A 53 6.46 12.26 6.27
N LEU A 54 5.97 11.08 6.68
CA LEU A 54 4.60 10.65 6.42
C LEU A 54 3.56 11.65 6.97
N ALA A 55 3.77 12.18 8.18
CA ALA A 55 2.89 13.18 8.76
C ALA A 55 2.84 14.48 7.95
N LYS A 56 3.99 14.95 7.43
CA LYS A 56 4.06 16.10 6.52
C LYS A 56 3.32 15.81 5.21
N LEU A 57 3.54 14.65 4.62
CA LEU A 57 2.91 14.24 3.35
C LEU A 57 1.40 14.02 3.50
N ALA A 58 0.93 13.50 4.63
CA ALA A 58 -0.50 13.35 4.94
C ALA A 58 -1.21 14.71 5.10
N ALA A 59 -0.48 15.80 5.33
CA ALA A 59 -1.00 17.16 5.37
C ALA A 59 -0.81 17.92 4.05
N HIS A 60 -0.29 17.27 3.01
CA HIS A 60 0.09 17.93 1.77
C HIS A 60 -1.12 18.48 1.01
N ALA A 61 -0.99 19.65 0.38
CA ALA A 61 -2.11 20.31 -0.33
C ALA A 61 -2.65 19.47 -1.50
N ASN A 62 -1.77 18.79 -2.24
CA ASN A 62 -2.17 17.89 -3.31
C ASN A 62 -2.66 16.53 -2.75
N HIS A 63 -3.89 16.17 -3.13
CA HIS A 63 -4.54 14.93 -2.76
C HIS A 63 -3.89 13.67 -3.34
N GLU A 64 -3.15 13.75 -4.45
CA GLU A 64 -2.40 12.61 -5.00
C GLU A 64 -1.27 12.17 -4.07
N VAL A 65 -0.55 13.11 -3.46
CA VAL A 65 0.46 12.78 -2.44
C VAL A 65 -0.20 12.16 -1.21
N ARG A 66 -1.33 12.72 -0.75
CA ARG A 66 -2.07 12.12 0.37
C ARG A 66 -2.60 10.71 0.04
N SER A 67 -3.03 10.49 -1.21
CA SER A 67 -3.45 9.17 -1.71
C SER A 67 -2.30 8.17 -1.74
N ALA A 68 -1.08 8.62 -2.07
CA ALA A 68 0.12 7.79 -2.00
C ALA A 68 0.46 7.41 -0.53
N VAL A 69 0.31 8.34 0.41
CA VAL A 69 0.48 8.07 1.84
C VAL A 69 -0.56 7.06 2.35
N ALA A 70 -1.81 7.18 1.91
CA ALA A 70 -2.88 6.24 2.28
C ALA A 70 -2.58 4.78 1.89
N MET A 71 -1.73 4.55 0.90
CA MET A 71 -1.27 3.22 0.46
C MET A 71 -0.01 2.73 1.18
N ASN A 72 0.50 3.46 2.17
CA ASN A 72 1.68 3.07 2.92
C ASN A 72 1.46 1.76 3.70
N HIS A 73 2.43 0.85 3.64
CA HIS A 73 2.33 -0.49 4.22
C HIS A 73 2.42 -0.51 5.75
N GLN A 74 2.93 0.56 6.35
CA GLN A 74 3.15 0.73 7.78
C GLN A 74 2.55 2.06 8.26
N LEU A 75 1.44 2.46 7.64
CA LEU A 75 0.79 3.74 7.93
C LEU A 75 0.44 3.82 9.42
N PRO A 76 0.99 4.80 10.17
CA PRO A 76 0.68 4.96 11.59
C PRO A 76 -0.81 5.19 11.80
N GLU A 77 -1.37 4.60 12.86
CA GLU A 77 -2.81 4.64 13.16
C GLU A 77 -3.37 6.07 13.21
N GLU A 78 -2.64 7.02 13.82
CA GLU A 78 -3.03 8.44 13.85
C GLU A 78 -3.23 9.03 12.44
N LEU A 79 -2.39 8.63 11.48
CA LEU A 79 -2.49 9.09 10.09
C LEU A 79 -3.60 8.35 9.34
N VAL A 80 -3.95 7.12 9.72
CA VAL A 80 -5.12 6.42 9.17
C VAL A 80 -6.38 7.21 9.47
N TRP A 81 -6.60 7.58 10.74
CA TRP A 81 -7.77 8.35 11.16
C TRP A 81 -7.86 9.69 10.43
N LYS A 82 -6.73 10.41 10.35
CA LYS A 82 -6.66 11.67 9.61
C LYS A 82 -7.03 11.52 8.13
N LEU A 83 -6.58 10.45 7.47
CA LEU A 83 -6.84 10.22 6.05
C LEU A 83 -8.23 9.61 5.79
N ALA A 84 -8.82 8.94 6.78
CA ALA A 84 -10.20 8.45 6.73
C ALA A 84 -11.21 9.61 6.72
N GLU A 85 -10.86 10.73 7.35
CA GLU A 85 -11.65 11.97 7.36
C GLU A 85 -11.30 12.91 6.18
N ASP A 86 -10.44 12.48 5.24
CA ASP A 86 -10.01 13.34 4.13
C ASP A 86 -11.22 13.74 3.26
N PRO A 87 -11.40 15.04 2.96
CA PRO A 87 -12.53 15.50 2.15
C PRO A 87 -12.46 14.97 0.71
N VAL A 88 -11.29 14.53 0.24
CA VAL A 88 -11.11 14.03 -1.11
C VAL A 88 -11.33 12.51 -1.15
N LEU A 89 -12.37 12.13 -1.88
CA LEU A 89 -12.78 10.73 -2.06
C LEU A 89 -11.67 9.80 -2.57
N SER A 90 -10.76 10.29 -3.41
CA SER A 90 -9.65 9.47 -3.91
C SER A 90 -8.70 9.05 -2.79
N VAL A 91 -8.49 9.90 -1.78
CA VAL A 91 -7.63 9.62 -0.63
C VAL A 91 -8.28 8.53 0.22
N ARG A 92 -9.56 8.71 0.58
CA ARG A 92 -10.34 7.70 1.34
C ARG A 92 -10.42 6.37 0.59
N ALA A 93 -10.59 6.41 -0.73
CA ALA A 93 -10.63 5.22 -1.57
C ALA A 93 -9.28 4.49 -1.61
N SER A 94 -8.17 5.24 -1.64
CA SER A 94 -6.82 4.66 -1.53
C SER A 94 -6.59 4.00 -0.18
N LEU A 95 -7.10 4.60 0.90
CA LEU A 95 -7.02 4.04 2.24
C LEU A 95 -7.84 2.73 2.35
N ALA A 96 -9.07 2.73 1.84
CA ALA A 96 -9.95 1.54 1.84
C ALA A 96 -9.42 0.36 1.00
N ASP A 97 -8.60 0.64 -0.02
CA ASP A 97 -7.92 -0.37 -0.83
C ASP A 97 -6.64 -0.92 -0.19
N ASN A 98 -6.17 -0.30 0.89
CA ASN A 98 -4.89 -0.66 1.50
C ASN A 98 -5.02 -1.95 2.33
N ARG A 99 -4.65 -3.07 1.69
CA ARG A 99 -4.60 -4.40 2.31
C ARG A 99 -3.60 -4.57 3.46
N HIS A 100 -2.75 -3.57 3.71
CA HIS A 100 -1.79 -3.59 4.81
C HIS A 100 -2.37 -2.99 6.09
N LEU A 101 -3.54 -2.34 6.01
CA LEU A 101 -4.25 -1.88 7.20
C LEU A 101 -4.76 -3.07 8.03
N PRO A 102 -4.74 -2.95 9.36
CA PRO A 102 -5.46 -3.86 10.26
C PRO A 102 -6.94 -3.94 9.89
N SER A 103 -7.54 -5.14 10.04
CA SER A 103 -8.94 -5.38 9.68
C SER A 103 -9.91 -4.45 10.41
N PHE A 104 -9.68 -4.13 11.69
CA PHE A 104 -10.55 -3.23 12.45
C PHE A 104 -10.61 -1.80 11.88
N LEU A 105 -9.53 -1.32 11.26
CA LEU A 105 -9.52 -0.02 10.58
C LEU A 105 -10.29 -0.08 9.25
N LEU A 106 -10.18 -1.20 8.52
CA LEU A 106 -10.99 -1.44 7.32
C LEU A 106 -12.47 -1.64 7.65
N GLU A 107 -12.81 -2.25 8.79
CA GLU A 107 -14.18 -2.35 9.30
C GLU A 107 -14.76 -0.96 9.57
N THR A 108 -13.95 -0.05 10.11
CA THR A 108 -14.40 1.35 10.30
C THR A 108 -14.64 2.05 8.96
N LEU A 109 -13.78 1.85 7.97
CA LEU A 109 -13.98 2.37 6.61
C LEU A 109 -15.15 1.71 5.87
N ALA A 110 -15.58 0.52 6.30
CA ALA A 110 -16.78 -0.14 5.78
C ALA A 110 -18.08 0.54 6.24
N GLU A 111 -18.00 1.42 7.24
CA GLU A 111 -19.10 2.26 7.73
C GLU A 111 -19.04 3.70 7.18
N ASP A 112 -18.14 3.99 6.24
CA ASP A 112 -18.03 5.31 5.60
C ASP A 112 -19.36 5.76 4.95
N GLU A 113 -19.69 7.03 5.10
CA GLU A 113 -20.91 7.64 4.54
C GLU A 113 -21.00 7.53 3.01
N ASP A 114 -19.85 7.51 2.31
CA ASP A 114 -19.82 7.26 0.88
C ASP A 114 -19.81 5.75 0.60
N GLU A 115 -20.91 5.28 0.03
CA GLU A 115 -21.12 3.85 -0.28
C GLU A 115 -19.97 3.24 -1.09
N ARG A 116 -19.29 4.01 -1.95
CA ARG A 116 -18.18 3.49 -2.75
C ARG A 116 -16.95 3.21 -1.90
N ILE A 117 -16.74 4.00 -0.86
CA ILE A 117 -15.64 3.79 0.10
C ILE A 117 -15.95 2.54 0.93
N ALA A 118 -17.16 2.46 1.48
CA ALA A 118 -17.62 1.29 2.22
C ALA A 118 -17.50 -0.01 1.42
N GLN A 119 -17.92 -0.01 0.15
CA GLN A 119 -17.80 -1.19 -0.73
C GLN A 119 -16.33 -1.58 -0.99
N ARG A 120 -15.41 -0.62 -1.11
CA ARG A 120 -13.98 -0.91 -1.30
C ARG A 120 -13.36 -1.52 -0.06
N ALA A 121 -13.65 -0.97 1.11
CA ALA A 121 -13.18 -1.50 2.38
C ALA A 121 -13.65 -2.95 2.60
N ASN A 122 -14.94 -3.22 2.36
CA ASN A 122 -15.49 -4.58 2.39
C ASN A 122 -14.80 -5.54 1.42
N ARG A 123 -14.53 -5.10 0.18
CA ARG A 123 -13.77 -5.93 -0.78
C ARG A 123 -12.35 -6.22 -0.31
N THR A 124 -11.71 -5.29 0.37
CA THR A 124 -10.38 -5.50 0.95
C THR A 124 -10.45 -6.50 2.10
N LEU A 125 -11.43 -6.38 2.99
CA LEU A 125 -11.70 -7.35 4.06
C LEU A 125 -11.96 -8.77 3.51
N ASP A 126 -12.76 -8.90 2.46
CA ASP A 126 -13.03 -10.18 1.78
C ASP A 126 -11.73 -10.82 1.25
N LYS A 127 -10.84 -10.02 0.66
CA LYS A 127 -9.54 -10.51 0.17
C LYS A 127 -8.66 -10.97 1.33
N LEU A 128 -8.66 -10.25 2.45
CA LEU A 128 -7.86 -10.61 3.63
C LEU A 128 -8.38 -11.90 4.28
N SER A 129 -9.70 -12.06 4.38
CA SER A 129 -10.30 -13.28 4.93
C SER A 129 -10.09 -14.49 4.02
N ALA A 130 -10.21 -14.32 2.70
CA ALA A 130 -9.90 -15.36 1.72
C ALA A 130 -8.43 -15.80 1.80
N ALA A 131 -7.49 -14.85 1.85
CA ALA A 131 -6.06 -15.14 1.98
C ALA A 131 -5.74 -15.90 3.28
N ALA A 132 -6.38 -15.53 4.40
CA ALA A 132 -6.23 -16.23 5.67
C ALA A 132 -6.76 -17.67 5.62
N ALA A 133 -7.90 -17.91 4.95
CA ALA A 133 -8.47 -19.24 4.79
C ALA A 133 -7.59 -20.17 3.91
N GLU A 134 -7.00 -19.62 2.85
CA GLU A 134 -6.07 -20.35 1.98
C GLU A 134 -4.79 -20.77 2.71
N ALA A 135 -4.19 -19.85 3.49
CA ALA A 135 -2.99 -20.13 4.28
C ALA A 135 -3.22 -21.25 5.32
N GLY A 136 -4.37 -21.24 5.99
CA GLY A 136 -4.75 -22.29 6.95
C GLY A 136 -5.00 -23.66 6.26
N THR A 137 -5.60 -23.65 5.07
CA THR A 137 -5.87 -24.87 4.29
C THR A 137 -4.59 -25.50 3.76
N PHE A 138 -3.64 -24.69 3.30
CA PHE A 138 -2.33 -25.15 2.83
C PHE A 138 -1.54 -25.85 3.95
N SER A 139 -1.47 -25.24 5.14
CA SER A 139 -0.80 -25.83 6.31
C SER A 139 -1.39 -27.18 6.71
N ARG A 140 -2.73 -27.31 6.69
CA ARG A 140 -3.44 -28.55 7.02
C ARG A 140 -3.19 -29.68 6.01
N LYS A 141 -3.09 -29.37 4.71
CA LYS A 141 -2.80 -30.35 3.66
C LYS A 141 -1.35 -30.85 3.72
N VAL A 142 -0.39 -29.98 4.01
CA VAL A 142 1.03 -30.36 4.18
C VAL A 142 1.19 -31.30 5.37
N PHE A 143 0.57 -31.00 6.52
CA PHE A 143 0.58 -31.92 7.68
C PHE A 143 -0.12 -33.26 7.38
N HIS A 144 -1.24 -33.25 6.66
CA HIS A 144 -1.94 -34.48 6.27
C HIS A 144 -1.12 -35.36 5.32
N TRP A 145 -0.43 -34.78 4.33
CA TRP A 145 0.49 -35.51 3.45
C TRP A 145 1.71 -36.06 4.18
N MET A 146 2.23 -35.34 5.18
CA MET A 146 3.42 -35.76 5.93
C MET A 146 3.17 -37.01 6.79
N HIS A 147 1.93 -37.24 7.24
CA HIS A 147 1.55 -38.43 8.01
C HIS A 147 1.10 -39.63 7.15
N LEU A 148 0.75 -39.42 5.87
CA LEU A 148 0.37 -40.51 4.95
C LEU A 148 1.57 -41.19 4.27
N ALA A 149 2.79 -40.65 4.43
CA ALA A 149 4.00 -41.13 3.76
C ALA A 149 4.95 -41.97 4.63
N LEU A 150 4.62 -42.26 5.91
CA LEU A 150 5.43 -43.16 6.73
C LEU A 150 4.92 -44.61 6.58
N PRO A 151 5.70 -45.54 6.02
CA PRO A 151 5.35 -46.95 6.05
C PRO A 151 5.43 -47.41 7.50
N VAL A 152 4.31 -47.85 8.07
CA VAL A 152 4.28 -48.55 9.35
C VAL A 152 5.02 -49.86 9.14
N ALA A 153 6.32 -49.87 9.47
CA ALA A 153 7.11 -51.09 9.57
C ALA A 153 6.51 -51.92 10.71
N LYS A 154 5.67 -52.90 10.35
CA LYS A 154 5.24 -53.96 11.26
C LYS A 154 6.45 -54.86 11.47
N HIS A 155 7.11 -54.72 12.62
CA HIS A 155 8.05 -55.72 13.08
C HIS A 155 7.26 -56.94 13.58
N GLY A 156 7.51 -58.08 12.94
CA GLY A 156 7.15 -59.41 13.43
C GLY A 156 8.23 -60.00 14.32
#